data_AF-X1REU9-F1
#
_entry.id   AF-X1REU9-F1
#
_cell.length_a   1.000
_cell.length_b   1.000
_cell.length_c   1.000
_cell.angle_alpha   90.00
_cell.angle_beta   90.00
_cell.angle_gamma   90.00
#
_symmetry.space_group_name_H-M   'P 1'
#
loop_
_entity.id
_entity.type
_entity.pdbx_description
1 polymer ?
#
loop_
_entity_poly.entity_id
_entity_poly.type
_entity_poly.pdbx_seq_one_letter_code
_entity_poly.pdbx_strand_id
1 'polypeptide(L)' 'MDDLDLKILKKLQENDKLSYNKISKILGIPTSTIHFRVKKMVEEKIIVKFSAIVDMCKLGFETVAWGG' A
#
# COMPACT_ATOMS: atom_id res chain seq x y z
N MET A 1 17.14 0.19 -1.30
CA MET A 1 15.84 -0.50 -1.42
C MET A 1 16.14 -1.88 -1.97
N ASP A 2 15.75 -2.93 -1.24
CA ASP A 2 16.01 -4.33 -1.60
C ASP A 2 14.88 -4.95 -2.45
N ASP A 3 15.13 -6.08 -3.10
CA ASP A 3 14.11 -6.92 -3.76
C ASP A 3 12.94 -7.29 -2.84
N LEU A 4 13.22 -7.46 -1.55
CA LEU A 4 12.20 -7.75 -0.54
C LEU A 4 11.24 -6.58 -0.34
N ASP A 5 11.76 -5.35 -0.34
CA ASP A 5 10.98 -4.12 -0.19
C ASP A 5 10.04 -3.95 -1.39
N LEU A 6 10.55 -4.21 -2.60
CA LEU A 6 9.76 -4.22 -3.84
C LEU A 6 8.62 -5.24 -3.79
N LYS A 7 8.88 -6.46 -3.30
CA LYS A 7 7.84 -7.50 -3.15
C LYS A 7 6.76 -7.09 -2.15
N ILE A 8 7.15 -6.47 -1.03
CA ILE A 8 6.21 -5.96 -0.02
C ILE A 8 5.35 -4.84 -0.62
N LEU A 9 5.97 -3.87 -1.30
CA LEU A 9 5.27 -2.76 -1.98
C LEU A 9 4.27 -3.27 -3.01
N LYS A 10 4.69 -4.22 -3.86
CA LYS A 10 3.82 -4.82 -4.87
C LYS A 10 2.58 -5.48 -4.24
N LYS A 11 2.76 -6.18 -3.11
CA LYS A 11 1.64 -6.81 -2.40
C LYS A 11 0.74 -5.81 -1.68
N LEU A 12 1.29 -4.73 -1.14
CA LEU A 12 0.49 -3.64 -0.58
C LEU A 12 -0.34 -2.93 -1.67
N GLN A 13 0.21 -2.73 -2.87
CA GLN A 13 -0.48 -2.09 -3.99
C GLN A 13 -1.55 -2.98 -4.64
N GLU A 14 -1.30 -4.29 -4.77
CA GLU A 14 -2.29 -5.23 -5.34
C GLU A 14 -3.57 -5.33 -4.49
N ASN A 15 -3.48 -5.05 -3.19
CA ASN A 15 -4.63 -5.14 -2.31
C ASN A 15 -4.42 -4.29 -1.05
N ASP A 16 -5.01 -3.09 -1.05
CA ASP A 16 -4.95 -2.15 0.07
C ASP A 16 -5.53 -2.74 1.38
N LYS A 17 -6.32 -3.82 1.28
CA LYS A 17 -6.90 -4.56 2.42
C LYS A 17 -6.05 -5.72 2.93
N LEU A 18 -4.87 -5.98 2.35
CA LEU A 18 -4.00 -7.04 2.84
C LEU A 18 -3.35 -6.62 4.16
N SER A 19 -3.76 -7.26 5.25
CA SER A 19 -3.08 -7.14 6.53
C SER A 19 -1.65 -7.69 6.44
N TYR A 20 -0.73 -7.13 7.23
CA TYR A 20 0.67 -7.58 7.28
C TYR A 20 0.83 -9.09 7.53
N ASN A 21 -0.13 -9.71 8.24
CA ASN A 21 -0.16 -11.16 8.46
C ASN A 21 -0.40 -11.97 7.18
N LYS A 22 -1.19 -11.48 6.22
CA LYS A 22 -1.36 -12.16 4.93
C LYS A 22 -0.11 -12.02 4.08
N ILE A 23 0.49 -10.83 4.04
CA ILE A 23 1.76 -10.58 3.33
C ILE A 23 2.88 -11.47 3.89
N SER A 24 2.94 -11.60 5.22
CA SER A 24 3.83 -12.52 5.93
C SER A 24 3.70 -13.96 5.45
N LYS A 25 2.47 -14.49 5.40
CA LYS A 25 2.21 -15.85 4.89
C LYS A 25 2.56 -16.03 3.42
N ILE A 26 2.30 -15.03 2.58
CA ILE A 26 2.55 -15.10 1.14
C ILE A 26 4.04 -15.07 0.83
N LEU A 27 4.79 -14.18 1.49
CA LEU A 27 6.21 -14.00 1.25
C LEU A 27 7.09 -14.93 2.11
N GLY A 28 6.50 -15.60 3.12
CA GLY A 28 7.24 -16.41 4.09
C GLY A 28 8.11 -15.59 5.03
N ILE A 29 7.76 -14.31 5.25
CA ILE A 29 8.57 -13.35 6.02
C ILE A 29 7.85 -13.04 7.33
N PRO A 30 8.56 -12.99 8.47
CA PRO A 30 7.96 -12.59 9.74
C PRO A 30 7.25 -11.22 9.65
N THR A 31 6.08 -11.13 10.28
CA THR A 31 5.27 -9.91 10.29
C THR A 31 6.04 -8.72 10.90
N SER A 32 6.91 -8.97 11.88
CA SER A 32 7.80 -7.97 12.49
C SER A 32 8.77 -7.37 11.48
N THR A 33 9.38 -8.19 10.62
CA THR A 33 10.29 -7.74 9.56
C THR A 33 9.55 -6.89 8.54
N ILE A 34 8.36 -7.31 8.11
CA ILE A 34 7.53 -6.52 7.17
C ILE A 34 7.20 -5.17 7.79
N HIS A 35 6.75 -5.15 9.04
CA HIS A 35 6.39 -3.91 9.74
C HIS A 35 7.58 -2.94 9.83
N PHE A 36 8.77 -3.44 10.16
CA PHE A 36 9.99 -2.64 10.20
C PHE A 36 10.35 -2.07 8.82
N ARG A 37 10.32 -2.90 7.77
CA ARG A 37 10.61 -2.47 6.40
C ARG A 37 9.61 -1.42 5.91
N VAL A 38 8.31 -1.63 6.13
CA VAL A 38 7.26 -0.67 5.77
C VAL A 38 7.47 0.65 6.49
N LYS A 39 7.71 0.62 7.81
CA LYS A 39 7.98 1.84 8.58
C LYS A 39 9.18 2.60 8.02
N LYS A 40 10.29 1.89 7.74
CA LYS A 40 11.48 2.49 7.12
C LYS A 40 11.17 3.13 5.76
N MET A 41 10.40 2.45 4.91
CA MET A 41 9.99 3.01 3.60
C MET A 41 9.09 4.25 3.73
N VAL A 42 8.27 4.35 4.79
CA VAL A 42 7.51 5.56 5.09
C VAL A 42 8.43 6.69 5.56
N GLU A 43 9.38 6.40 6.46
CA GLU A 43 10.35 7.38 6.97
C GLU A 43 11.28 7.90 5.85
N GLU A 44 11.69 7.04 4.93
CA GLU A 44 12.48 7.39 3.74
C GLU A 44 11.63 8.06 2.62
N LYS A 45 10.35 8.32 2.87
CA LYS A 45 9.39 8.90 1.90
C LYS A 45 9.25 8.11 0.60
N ILE A 46 9.59 6.82 0.60
CA ILE A 46 9.31 5.89 -0.50
C ILE A 46 7.81 5.60 -0.56
N ILE A 47 7.19 5.39 0.61
CA ILE A 47 5.73 5.36 0.75
C ILE A 47 5.27 6.75 1.14
N VAL A 48 4.71 7.49 0.17
CA VAL A 48 4.27 8.87 0.36
C VAL A 48 2.93 8.96 1.08
N LYS A 49 1.99 8.05 0.77
CA LYS A 49 0.67 7.97 1.41
C LYS A 49 0.04 6.60 1.20
N PHE A 50 -0.84 6.20 2.13
CA PHE A 50 -1.80 5.12 1.95
C PHE A 50 -3.14 5.74 1.54
N SER A 51 -3.73 5.31 0.43
CA SER A 51 -4.99 5.88 -0.07
C SER A 51 -5.87 4.80 -0.65
N ALA A 52 -7.12 4.74 -0.17
CA ALA A 52 -8.13 3.89 -0.75
C ALA A 52 -8.54 4.42 -2.14
N ILE A 53 -8.60 3.53 -3.13
CA ILE A 53 -9.20 3.84 -4.43
C ILE A 53 -10.71 3.69 -4.28
N VAL A 54 -11.42 4.81 -4.48
CA VAL A 54 -12.88 4.89 -4.36
C VAL A 54 -13.51 5.10 -5.73
N ASP A 55 -14.59 4.37 -5.98
CA ASP A 55 -15.39 4.53 -7.19
C ASP A 55 -16.26 5.79 -7.06
N MET A 56 -15.88 6.84 -7.78
CA MET A 56 -16.57 8.13 -7.79
C MET A 56 -18.00 8.04 -8.31
N CYS A 57 -18.30 7.13 -9.24
CA CYS A 57 -19.65 6.97 -9.80
C CYS A 57 -20.62 6.46 -8.74
N LYS A 58 -20.14 5.58 -7.84
CA LYS A 58 -20.95 5.03 -6.75
C LYS A 58 -21.11 5.97 -5.56
N LEU A 59 -20.32 7.02 -5.49
CA LEU A 59 -20.38 8.02 -4.44
C LEU A 59 -21.34 9.18 -4.75
N GLY A 60 -22.04 9.15 -5.89
CA GLY A 60 -23.02 10.16 -6.27
C GLY A 60 -22.41 11.48 -6.75
N PHE A 61 -21.12 11.49 -7.08
CA PHE A 61 -20.46 12.65 -7.69
C PHE A 61 -20.58 12.54 -9.22
N GLU A 62 -21.55 13.26 -9.80
CA GLU A 62 -21.79 13.28 -11.26
C GLU A 62 -20.73 14.07 -12.03
N THR A 63 -19.94 14.93 -11.38
CA THR A 63 -18.94 15.76 -12.06
C THR A 63 -17.68 15.93 -11.22
N VAL A 64 -16.57 15.38 -11.71
CA VAL A 64 -15.22 15.82 -11.32
C VAL A 64 -14.87 17.05 -12.15
N ALA A 65 -15.07 18.24 -11.61
CA ALA A 65 -14.63 19.47 -12.25
C ALA A 65 -13.12 19.61 -12.06
N TRP A 66 -12.35 19.56 -13.16
CA TRP A 66 -10.93 19.87 -13.15
C TRP A 66 -10.76 21.38 -13.36
N GLY A 67 -10.50 22.11 -12.27
CA GLY A 67 -10.09 23.52 -12.32
C GLY A 67 -8.57 23.59 -12.33
N GLY A 68 -8.00 23.99 -13.47
CA GLY A 68 -6.58 24.32 -13.62
C GLY A 68 -6.25 25.70 -13.06
#